data_AF-A0A072NUH1-F1
#
_entry.id   AF-A0A072NUH1-F1
#
_cell.length_a   1.000
_cell.length_b   1.000
_cell.length_c   1.000
_cell.angle_alpha   90.00
_cell.angle_beta   90.00
_cell.angle_gamma   90.00
#
_symmetry.space_group_name_H-M   'P 1'
#
loop_
_entity.id
_entity.type
_entity.pdbx_description
1 polymer ?
#
loop_
_entity_poly.entity_id
_entity_poly.type
_entity_poly.pdbx_seq_one_letter_code
_entity_poly.pdbx_strand_id
1 'polypeptide(L)' 'MNKRWTIGQIKEFVAKNSDSKLLTTEYHGFSQKLLFQCACGNNFEKTFTKFKNNHQRKCDVCQPPKVSR' A
#
# COMPACT_ATOMS: atom_id res chain seq x y z
N MET A 1 2.70 7.47 22.17
CA MET A 1 3.46 6.28 21.68
C MET A 1 3.44 6.27 20.15
N ASN A 2 4.57 6.55 19.49
CA ASN A 2 4.65 6.50 18.04
C ASN A 2 4.73 5.03 17.60
N LYS A 3 3.60 4.45 17.17
CA LYS A 3 3.59 3.09 16.58
C LYS A 3 4.44 3.11 15.31
N ARG A 4 5.68 2.63 15.42
CA ARG A 4 6.55 2.32 14.28
C ARG A 4 6.00 1.06 13.63
N TRP A 5 5.70 1.16 12.34
CA TRP A 5 5.30 0.01 11.53
C TRP A 5 6.55 -0.68 11.01
N THR A 6 6.57 -2.00 11.09
CA THR A 6 7.62 -2.82 10.44
C THR A 6 7.10 -3.37 9.11
N ILE A 7 8.03 -3.73 8.20
CA ILE A 7 7.67 -4.34 6.90
C ILE A 7 6.79 -5.59 7.07
N GLY A 8 7.04 -6.40 8.11
CA GLY A 8 6.24 -7.58 8.43
C GLY A 8 4.80 -7.24 8.79
N GLN A 9 4.59 -6.25 9.66
CA GLN A 9 3.26 -5.77 10.01
C GLN A 9 2.52 -5.18 8.81
N ILE A 10 3.22 -4.45 7.95
CA ILE A 10 2.66 -3.90 6.72
C ILE A 10 2.22 -5.03 5.79
N LYS A 11 3.06 -6.06 5.61
CA LYS A 11 2.76 -7.22 4.76
C LYS A 11 1.51 -7.97 5.25
N GLU A 12 1.42 -8.24 6.55
CA GLU A 12 0.22 -8.84 7.14
C GLU A 12 -1.02 -7.94 6.99
N PHE A 13 -0.87 -6.63 7.23
CA PHE A 13 -1.97 -5.69 7.09
C PHE A 13 -2.51 -5.66 5.67
N VAL A 14 -1.62 -5.61 4.68
CA VAL A 14 -1.94 -5.60 3.26
C VAL A 14 -2.67 -6.89 2.88
N ALA A 15 -2.16 -8.06 3.27
CA ALA A 15 -2.80 -9.35 2.99
C ALA A 15 -4.16 -9.54 3.69
N LYS A 16 -4.34 -9.00 4.91
CA LYS A 16 -5.61 -9.10 5.66
C LYS A 16 -6.67 -8.10 5.20
N ASN A 17 -6.27 -6.93 4.69
CA ASN A 17 -7.19 -5.83 4.37
C ASN A 17 -7.39 -5.62 2.86
N SER A 18 -6.69 -6.37 2.02
CA SER A 18 -6.78 -6.25 0.57
C SER A 18 -6.29 -7.52 -0.13
N ASP A 19 -6.69 -7.67 -1.39
CA ASP A 19 -6.19 -8.73 -2.28
C ASP A 19 -4.82 -8.39 -2.90
N SER A 20 -4.22 -7.26 -2.49
CA SER A 20 -2.91 -6.83 -2.96
C SER A 20 -1.79 -7.51 -2.17
N LYS A 21 -0.61 -7.69 -2.77
CA LYS A 21 0.60 -8.23 -2.13
C LYS A 21 1.68 -7.16 -2.04
N LEU A 22 2.39 -7.11 -0.91
CA LEU A 22 3.57 -6.25 -0.76
C LEU A 22 4.78 -6.95 -1.38
N LEU A 23 5.46 -6.27 -2.32
CA LEU A 23 6.70 -6.76 -2.96
C LEU A 23 7.96 -6.15 -2.35
N THR A 24 7.86 -4.98 -1.73
CA THR A 24 8.99 -4.34 -1.06
C THR A 24 9.51 -5.16 0.11
N THR A 25 10.84 -5.23 0.25
CA THR A 25 11.54 -5.91 1.34
C THR A 25 12.00 -4.96 2.44
N GLU A 26 12.19 -3.68 2.12
CA GLU A 26 12.69 -2.66 3.05
C GLU A 26 11.68 -1.54 3.27
N TYR A 27 11.57 -1.07 4.52
CA TYR A 27 10.70 0.04 4.91
C TYR A 27 11.44 0.97 5.86
N HIS A 28 11.86 2.13 5.33
CA HIS A 28 12.59 3.13 6.11
C HIS A 28 11.67 4.19 6.74
N GLY A 29 10.44 4.37 6.24
CA GLY A 29 9.52 5.34 6.83
C GLY A 29 8.24 5.61 6.04
N PHE A 30 7.39 6.46 6.61
CA PHE A 30 6.04 6.74 6.11
C PHE A 30 6.00 7.46 4.75
N SER A 31 7.08 8.18 4.40
CA SER A 31 7.22 8.85 3.10
C SER A 31 7.75 7.91 2.00
N GLN A 32 8.27 6.73 2.37
CA GLN A 32 8.77 5.78 1.40
C GLN A 32 7.62 5.17 0.61
N LYS A 33 7.76 5.13 -0.71
CA LYS A 33 6.87 4.37 -1.57
C LYS A 33 7.20 2.88 -1.44
N LEU A 34 6.16 2.09 -1.27
CA LEU A 34 6.22 0.64 -1.23
C LEU A 34 5.64 0.11 -2.53
N LEU A 35 6.29 -0.88 -3.11
CA LEU A 35 5.83 -1.60 -4.28
C LEU A 35 4.80 -2.64 -3.84
N PHE A 36 3.62 -2.56 -4.43
CA PHE A 36 2.52 -3.48 -4.26
C PHE A 36 2.13 -4.12 -5.59
N GLN A 37 1.63 -5.34 -5.51
CA GLN A 37 1.03 -6.06 -6.63
C GLN A 37 -0.47 -6.17 -6.37
N CYS A 38 -1.28 -5.63 -7.27
CA CYS A 38 -2.73 -5.74 -7.18
C CYS A 38 -3.19 -7.14 -7.63
N ALA A 39 -4.36 -7.58 -7.18
CA ALA A 39 -4.96 -8.85 -7.61
C ALA A 39 -5.19 -8.95 -9.13
N CYS A 40 -5.29 -7.82 -9.85
CA CYS A 40 -5.39 -7.79 -11.31
C CYS A 40 -4.06 -8.09 -12.03
N GLY A 41 -2.97 -8.31 -11.28
CA GLY A 41 -1.63 -8.52 -11.84
C GLY A 41 -0.81 -7.24 -12.00
N ASN A 42 -1.43 -6.06 -11.89
CA ASN A 42 -0.73 -4.79 -12.07
C ASN A 42 0.08 -4.40 -10.83
N ASN A 43 1.31 -3.96 -11.03
CA ASN A 43 2.18 -3.44 -9.97
C ASN A 43 1.95 -1.93 -9.80
N PHE A 44 1.99 -1.45 -8.56
CA PHE A 44 1.81 -0.04 -8.24
C PHE A 44 2.61 0.35 -7.01
N GLU A 45 3.06 1.60 -6.97
CA GLU A 45 3.85 2.13 -5.87
C GLU A 45 3.03 3.11 -5.05
N LYS A 46 2.85 2.85 -3.75
CA LYS A 46 2.17 3.78 -2.83
C LYS A 46 2.85 3.84 -1.48
N THR A 47 2.69 4.97 -0.79
CA THR A 47 3.12 5.04 0.60
C THR A 47 2.15 4.27 1.50
N PHE A 48 2.67 3.65 2.55
CA PHE A 48 1.84 2.91 3.51
C PHE A 48 0.74 3.79 4.13
N THR A 49 1.05 5.07 4.38
CA THR A 49 0.10 6.05 4.92
C THR A 49 -1.11 6.22 3.99
N LYS A 50 -0.91 6.33 2.67
CA LYS A 50 -2.01 6.43 1.71
C LYS A 50 -2.79 5.12 1.60
N PHE A 51 -2.10 3.99 1.64
CA PHE A 51 -2.72 2.67 1.63
C PHE A 51 -3.66 2.47 2.82
N LYS A 52 -3.22 2.86 4.03
CA LYS A 52 -3.95 2.72 5.27
C LYS A 52 -5.01 3.81 5.47
N ASN A 53 -4.64 5.09 5.40
CA ASN A 53 -5.50 6.20 5.79
C ASN A 53 -6.48 6.61 4.68
N ASN A 54 -6.05 6.56 3.41
CA ASN A 54 -6.88 6.99 2.27
C ASN A 54 -7.60 5.81 1.59
N HIS A 55 -7.56 4.60 2.16
CA HIS A 55 -8.16 3.40 1.59
C HIS A 55 -7.70 3.11 0.14
N GLN A 56 -6.53 3.60 -0.25
CA GLN A 56 -5.97 3.40 -1.60
C GLN A 56 -5.26 2.04 -1.68
N ARG A 57 -6.05 0.97 -1.59
CA ARG A 57 -5.54 -0.41 -1.49
C ARG A 57 -5.36 -1.12 -2.84
N LYS A 58 -5.80 -0.47 -3.92
CA LYS A 58 -5.81 -0.99 -5.28
C LYS A 58 -4.95 -0.14 -6.20
N CYS A 59 -4.52 -0.73 -7.32
CA CYS A 59 -3.83 -0.02 -8.39
C CYS A 59 -4.74 1.05 -9.04
N ASP A 60 -4.13 2.00 -9.75
CA ASP A 60 -4.87 3.09 -10.39
C ASP A 60 -5.78 2.61 -11.54
N VAL A 61 -5.55 1.40 -12.05
CA VAL A 61 -6.45 0.74 -13.01
C VAL A 61 -7.74 0.29 -12.35
N CYS A 62 -7.64 -0.38 -11.19
CA CYS A 62 -8.82 -0.88 -10.47
C CYS A 62 -9.53 0.23 -9.67
N GLN A 63 -8.79 1.24 -9.23
CA GLN A 63 -9.34 2.35 -8.48
C GLN A 63 -8.59 3.63 -8.87
N PRO A 64 -9.02 4.28 -9.97
CA PRO A 64 -8.41 5.53 -10.40
C PRO A 64 -8.52 6.57 -9.28
N PRO A 65 -7.46 7.38 -9.06
CA PRO A 65 -7.52 8.47 -8.10
C PRO A 65 -8.68 9.38 -8.50
N LYS A 66 -9.53 9.74 -7.53
CA LYS A 66 -10.59 10.73 -7.76
C LYS A 66 -9.93 11.99 -8.28
N VAL A 67 -10.18 12.31 -9.55
CA VAL A 67 -9.78 13.57 -10.16
C VAL A 67 -10.48 14.67 -9.36
N SER A 68 -9.71 15.59 -8.77
CA SER A 68 -10.30 16.76 -8.11
C SER A 68 -10.99 17.57 -9.20
N ARG A 69 -12.33 17.58 -9.17
CA ARG A 69 -13.14 18.56 -9.91
C ARG A 69 -13.21 19.85 -9.13
#